data_AF-A0AAI9Y9A6-F1
#
_entry.id   AF-A0AAI9Y9A6-F1
#
_cell.length_a   1.000
_cell.length_b   1.000
_cell.length_c   1.000
_cell.angle_alpha   90.00
_cell.angle_beta   90.00
_cell.angle_gamma   90.00
#
_symmetry.space_group_name_H-M   'P 1'
#
loop_
_entity.id
_entity.type
_entity.pdbx_description
1 polymer ?
#
loop_
_entity_poly.entity_id
_entity_poly.type
_entity_poly.pdbx_seq_one_letter_code
_entity_poly.pdbx_strand_id
1 'polypeptide(L)' 'MRLILAHLTWNSDMELAEESRGWAEKQKVYSLWEKGPLKVHMSPVQRV' A
#
# COMPACT_ATOMS: atom_id res chain seq x y z
N MET A 1 -4.39 5.17 -13.20
CA MET A 1 -4.37 4.63 -11.82
C MET A 1 -5.39 3.53 -11.55
N ARG A 2 -6.61 3.57 -12.11
CA ARG A 2 -7.65 2.55 -11.85
C ARG A 2 -7.23 1.11 -12.20
N LEU A 3 -6.62 0.88 -13.37
CA LEU A 3 -6.21 -0.46 -13.82
C LEU A 3 -5.05 -1.06 -13.01
N ILE A 4 -4.11 -0.23 -12.58
CA ILE A 4 -2.95 -0.68 -11.79
C ILE A 4 -3.43 -1.23 -10.44
N LEU A 5 -4.31 -0.48 -9.76
CA LEU A 5 -4.90 -0.92 -8.50
C LEU A 5 -5.74 -2.19 -8.69
N ALA A 6 -6.59 -2.22 -9.73
CA ALA A 6 -7.39 -3.40 -10.03
C ALA A 6 -6.52 -4.65 -10.26
N HIS A 7 -5.41 -4.52 -11.00
CA HIS A 7 -4.49 -5.64 -11.23
C HIS A 7 -3.78 -6.09 -9.94
N LEU A 8 -3.34 -5.15 -9.09
CA LEU A 8 -2.69 -5.48 -7.82
C LEU A 8 -3.65 -6.21 -6.88
N THR A 9 -4.86 -5.67 -6.67
CA THR A 9 -5.85 -6.26 -5.75
C THR A 9 -6.45 -7.57 -6.26
N TRP A 10 -6.45 -7.80 -7.58
CA TRP A 10 -7.04 -9.01 -8.16
C TRP A 10 -6.09 -10.21 -8.15
N ASN A 11 -4.79 -9.96 -8.24
CA ASN A 11 -3.77 -11.02 -8.35
C ASN A 11 -3.06 -11.31 -7.03
N SER A 12 -3.02 -10.36 -6.11
CA SER A 12 -2.24 -10.46 -4.87
C SER A 12 -3.07 -10.18 -3.64
N ASP A 13 -2.91 -11.04 -2.64
CA ASP A 13 -3.27 -10.75 -1.26
C ASP A 13 -2.19 -9.81 -0.69
N MET A 14 -2.63 -8.67 -0.16
CA MET A 14 -1.74 -7.63 0.34
C MET A 14 -1.93 -7.43 1.84
N GLU A 15 -0.84 -7.46 2.58
CA GLU A 15 -0.82 -7.19 4.01
C GLU A 15 0.07 -5.97 4.31
N LEU A 16 -0.41 -5.07 5.16
CA LEU A 16 0.35 -3.88 5.54
C LEU A 16 1.55 -4.28 6.39
N ALA A 17 2.76 -3.84 6.02
CA ALA A 17 3.94 -4.07 6.84
C ALA A 17 3.81 -3.34 8.18
N GLU A 18 4.22 -3.97 9.28
CA GLU A 18 4.09 -3.43 10.64
C GLU A 18 4.67 -2.01 10.78
N GLU A 19 5.85 -1.80 10.18
CA GLU A 19 6.54 -0.50 10.14
C GLU A 19 5.74 0.62 9.45
N SER A 20 4.86 0.25 8.53
CA SER A 20 3.99 1.15 7.79
C SER A 20 2.63 1.36 8.47
N ARG A 21 2.41 0.84 9.68
CA ARG A 21 1.24 1.21 10.49
C ARG A 21 1.28 2.70 10.85
N GLY A 22 0.13 3.35 10.78
CA GLY A 22 0.00 4.79 11.01
C GLY A 22 0.70 5.64 9.94
N TRP A 23 0.88 5.11 8.73
CA TRP A 23 1.63 5.79 7.67
C TRP A 23 1.02 7.14 7.30
N ALA A 24 -0.32 7.25 7.26
CA ALA A 24 -1.01 8.47 6.87
C ALA A 24 -0.80 9.60 7.90
N GLU A 25 -0.80 9.26 9.19
CA GLU A 25 -0.62 10.18 10.31
C GLU A 25 0.83 10.65 10.44
N LYS A 26 1.79 9.82 10.02
CA LYS A 26 3.22 10.15 10.01
C LYS A 26 3.65 11.03 8.82
N GLN A 27 2.74 11.32 7.89
CA GLN A 27 3.07 12.13 6.72
C GLN A 27 3.23 13.58 7.11
N LYS A 28 4.28 14.21 6.59
CA LYS A 28 4.52 15.64 6.75
C LYS A 28 3.78 16.37 5.63
N VAL A 29 2.64 16.95 5.99
CA VAL A 29 1.81 17.74 5.08
C VAL A 29 1.95 19.20 5.49
N TYR A 30 2.83 19.92 4.79
CA TYR A 30 2.97 21.38 4.90
C TYR A 30 2.34 22.02 3.65
N SER A 31 3.02 22.95 2.98
CA SER A 31 2.61 23.44 1.65
C SER A 31 2.82 22.40 0.54
N LEU A 32 3.80 21.50 0.71
CA LEU A 32 4.03 20.34 -0.14
C LEU A 32 3.84 19.08 0.71
N TRP A 33 3.34 18.01 0.09
CA TRP A 33 3.13 16.72 0.74
C TRP A 33 4.35 15.81 0.59
N GLU A 34 5.03 15.53 1.68
CA GLU A 34 6.07 14.52 1.73
C GLU A 34 5.45 13.14 2.03
N LYS A 35 5.30 12.32 0.98
CA LYS A 35 4.81 10.94 1.09
C LYS A 35 6.01 10.00 1.23
N GLY A 36 6.30 9.57 2.45
CA GLY A 36 7.27 8.51 2.71
C GLY A 36 6.83 7.15 2.13
N PRO A 37 7.68 6.11 2.14
CA PRO A 37 7.35 4.80 1.59
C PRO A 37 6.20 4.12 2.37
N LEU A 38 5.26 3.49 1.65
CA LEU A 38 4.22 2.61 2.19
C LEU A 38 4.56 1.17 1.82
N LYS A 39 5.08 0.40 2.77
CA LYS A 39 5.50 -0.99 2.52
C LYS A 39 4.35 -1.96 2.78
N VAL A 40 4.23 -2.94 1.88
CA VAL A 40 3.24 -4.01 1.96
C VAL A 40 3.90 -5.34 1.62
N HIS A 41 3.46 -6.41 2.27
CA HIS A 41 3.77 -7.78 1.89
C HIS A 41 2.75 -8.23 0.83
N MET A 42 3.23 -8.91 -0.21
CA MET A 42 2.37 -9.41 -1.30
C MET A 42 2.56 -10.91 -1.45
N SER A 43 1.45 -11.65 -1.42
CA SER A 43 1.41 -13.07 -1.80
C SER A 43 0.45 -13.28 -2.96
N PRO A 44 0.71 -14.24 -3.86
CA PRO A 44 -0.26 -14.61 -4.89
C PRO A 44 -1.56 -15.11 -4.26
N VAL A 45 -2.71 -14.69 -4.79
CA VAL A 45 -4.02 -15.18 -4.34
C VAL A 45 -4.15 -16.68 -4.67
N GLN A 46 -4.44 -17.51 -3.66
CA GLN A 46 -4.78 -18.92 -3.88
C GLN A 46 -6.22 -19.03 -4.38
N ARG A 47 -6.39 -19.48 -5.63
CA ARG A 47 -7.71 -19.79 -6.19
C ARG A 47 -7.89 -21.30 -6.17
N VAL A 48 -8.94 -21.74 -5.47
CA VAL A 48 -9.37 -23.14 -5.38
C VAL A 48 -10.25 -23.49 -6.58
#